data_AF-A0A7X4A0C3-F1
#
_entry.id   AF-A0A7X4A0C3-F1
#
_cell.length_a   1.000
_cell.length_b   1.000
_cell.length_c   1.000
_cell.angle_alpha   90.00
_cell.angle_beta   90.00
_cell.angle_gamma   90.00
#
_symmetry.space_group_name_H-M   'P 1'
#
loop_
_entity.id
_entity.type
_entity.pdbx_description
1 polymer ?
#
loop_
_entity_poly.entity_id
_entity_poly.type
_entity_poly.pdbx_seq_one_letter_code
_entity_poly.pdbx_strand_id
1 'polypeptide(L)'
;MGNAPEKSFREGLSFIEVADMFSDEDKAREWIAEHRWPDGPYCPKCGSFNVQCDIKHKTMAHRCRDCYSGKSRTLFSTKTGTVMEGSNLKCRPWAIGIYMFMTKIKGNSSTHLRREL
;
A
#
# COMPACT_ATOMS: atom_id res chain seq x y z
N MET A 1 31.58 36.34 1.65
CA MET A 1 31.86 35.05 2.32
C MET A 1 30.65 34.72 3.20
N GLY A 2 29.83 33.70 3.00
CA GLY A 2 29.63 32.77 1.90
C GLY A 2 28.12 32.44 1.93
N ASN A 3 27.49 32.38 0.76
CA ASN A 3 26.09 31.99 0.64
C ASN A 3 25.93 30.57 1.19
N ALA A 4 25.06 30.40 2.19
CA ALA A 4 24.68 29.08 2.68
C ALA A 4 24.20 28.24 1.50
N PRO A 5 24.69 27.00 1.35
CA PRO A 5 24.40 26.19 0.18
C PRO A 5 22.89 25.99 0.07
N GLU A 6 22.38 26.25 -1.13
CA GLU A 6 21.02 26.01 -1.59
C GLU A 6 20.43 24.81 -0.83
N LYS A 7 19.34 25.04 -0.09
CA LYS A 7 18.53 23.95 0.43
C LYS A 7 17.96 23.23 -0.78
N SER A 8 18.73 22.25 -1.23
CA SER A 8 18.47 21.31 -2.31
C SER A 8 16.97 21.14 -2.52
N PHE A 9 16.45 21.86 -3.50
CA PHE A 9 15.16 21.58 -4.11
C PHE A 9 15.36 20.24 -4.82
N ARG A 10 15.12 19.15 -4.08
CA ARG A 10 15.10 17.81 -4.66
C ARG A 10 13.66 17.61 -5.11
N GLU A 11 13.44 17.67 -6.42
CA GLU A 11 12.16 17.44 -7.08
C GLU A 11 11.60 16.06 -6.71
N GLY A 12 10.81 16.01 -5.63
CA GLY A 12 9.89 14.93 -5.38
C GLY A 12 8.51 15.32 -5.90
N LEU A 13 7.73 14.35 -6.37
CA LEU A 13 6.35 14.60 -6.79
C LEU A 13 5.57 15.33 -5.68
N SER A 14 4.85 16.37 -6.07
CA SER A 14 3.96 17.12 -5.19
C SER A 14 2.78 16.26 -4.73
N PHE A 15 2.11 16.68 -3.65
CA PHE A 15 0.93 15.97 -3.14
C PHE A 15 -0.14 15.73 -4.20
N ILE A 16 -0.37 16.72 -5.07
CA ILE A 16 -1.38 16.65 -6.14
C ILE A 16 -0.99 15.58 -7.16
N GLU A 17 0.28 15.56 -7.58
CA GLU A 17 0.77 14.55 -8.54
C GLU A 17 0.67 13.11 -7.97
N VAL A 18 0.94 12.94 -6.67
CA VAL A 18 0.76 11.65 -6.00
C VAL A 18 -0.73 11.28 -5.88
N ALA A 19 -1.59 12.25 -5.57
CA ALA A 19 -3.03 12.02 -5.47
C ALA A 19 -3.67 11.65 -6.83
N ASP A 20 -3.12 12.19 -7.93
CA ASP A 20 -3.53 11.88 -9.31
C ASP A 20 -3.03 10.51 -9.77
N MET A 21 -1.82 10.12 -9.37
CA MET A 21 -1.28 8.77 -9.60
C MET A 21 -2.21 7.69 -9.03
N PHE A 22 -2.77 7.95 -7.84
CA PHE A 22 -3.74 7.09 -7.17
C PHE A 22 -5.18 7.59 -7.33
N SER A 23 -5.56 8.07 -8.51
CA SER A 23 -6.92 8.56 -8.78
C SER A 23 -8.02 7.50 -8.59
N ASP A 24 -7.69 6.22 -8.74
CA ASP A 24 -8.59 5.08 -8.57
C ASP A 24 -8.17 4.16 -7.40
N GLU A 25 -9.15 3.55 -6.73
CA GLU A 25 -8.91 2.55 -5.68
C GLU A 25 -8.27 1.27 -6.22
N ASP A 26 -8.60 0.86 -7.45
CA ASP A 26 -8.01 -0.30 -8.08
C ASP A 26 -6.53 -0.08 -8.43
N LYS A 27 -6.18 1.12 -8.93
CA LYS A 27 -4.77 1.49 -9.14
C LYS A 27 -3.98 1.51 -7.84
N ALA A 28 -4.56 2.05 -6.77
CA ALA A 28 -3.92 2.03 -5.46
C ALA A 28 -3.73 0.60 -4.94
N ARG A 29 -4.72 -0.28 -5.16
CA ARG A 29 -4.63 -1.69 -4.78
C ARG A 29 -3.56 -2.44 -5.57
N GLU A 30 -3.46 -2.20 -6.87
CA GLU A 30 -2.44 -2.78 -7.75
C GLU A 30 -1.04 -2.33 -7.34
N TRP A 31 -0.83 -1.02 -7.15
CA TRP A 31 0.45 -0.47 -6.68
C TRP A 31 0.89 -1.08 -5.34
N ILE A 32 -0.03 -1.21 -4.38
CA ILE A 32 0.24 -1.89 -3.10
C ILE A 32 0.61 -3.36 -3.35
N ALA A 33 -0.09 -4.05 -4.26
CA ALA A 33 0.18 -5.45 -4.58
C ALA A 33 1.58 -5.63 -5.17
N GLU A 34 1.97 -4.80 -6.15
CA GLU A 34 3.27 -4.83 -6.81
C GLU A 34 4.41 -4.62 -5.81
N HIS A 35 4.29 -3.62 -4.93
CA HIS A 35 5.32 -3.32 -3.93
C HIS A 35 5.41 -4.41 -2.86
N ARG A 36 4.29 -5.06 -2.54
CA ARG A 36 4.25 -6.13 -1.55
C ARG A 36 4.76 -7.46 -2.11
N TRP A 37 4.47 -7.72 -3.38
CA TRP A 37 4.65 -9.00 -4.05
C TRP A 37 5.34 -8.81 -5.41
N PRO A 38 6.63 -8.43 -5.41
CA PRO A 38 7.38 -8.22 -6.66
C PRO A 38 7.44 -9.49 -7.52
N ASP A 39 7.52 -10.66 -6.88
CA ASP A 39 7.58 -11.98 -7.54
C ASP A 39 6.20 -12.65 -7.69
N GLY A 40 5.13 -11.93 -7.35
CA GLY A 40 3.75 -12.42 -7.39
C GLY A 40 3.16 -12.81 -6.02
N PRO A 41 1.82 -12.92 -5.95
CA PRO A 41 1.11 -13.03 -4.69
C PRO A 41 1.30 -14.38 -4.02
N TYR A 42 1.67 -14.37 -2.74
CA TYR A 42 1.74 -15.55 -1.89
C TYR A 42 0.72 -15.50 -0.76
N CYS A 43 0.31 -16.67 -0.27
CA CYS A 43 -0.63 -16.76 0.84
C CYS A 43 0.05 -16.37 2.17
N PRO A 44 -0.45 -15.35 2.91
CA PRO A 44 0.17 -14.92 4.16
C PRO A 44 0.04 -15.93 5.31
N LYS A 45 -0.84 -16.95 5.19
CA LYS A 45 -0.98 -18.00 6.21
C LYS A 45 0.01 -19.16 6.04
N CYS A 46 0.32 -19.54 4.81
CA CYS A 46 1.03 -20.78 4.52
C CYS A 46 2.19 -20.63 3.54
N GLY A 47 2.42 -19.44 2.99
CA GLY A 47 3.56 -19.14 2.12
C GLY A 47 3.46 -19.68 0.69
N SER A 48 2.37 -20.37 0.32
CA SER A 48 2.23 -20.88 -1.05
C SER A 48 2.00 -19.78 -2.08
N PHE A 49 2.65 -19.92 -3.23
CA PHE A 49 2.45 -19.11 -4.45
C PHE A 49 1.28 -19.61 -5.32
N ASN A 50 0.64 -20.73 -4.97
CA ASN A 50 -0.52 -21.26 -5.68
C ASN A 50 -1.79 -20.46 -5.32
N VAL A 51 -1.84 -19.22 -5.78
CA VAL A 51 -2.88 -18.24 -5.46
C VAL A 51 -3.71 -17.95 -6.71
N GLN A 52 -5.02 -17.99 -6.57
CA GLN A 52 -5.96 -17.48 -7.57
C GLN A 52 -6.24 -16.00 -7.29
N CYS A 53 -5.88 -15.13 -8.24
CA CYS A 53 -6.17 -13.70 -8.22
C CYS A 53 -7.53 -13.37 -8.82
N ASP A 54 -8.01 -12.16 -8.58
CA ASP A 54 -9.23 -11.55 -9.14
C ASP A 54 -10.49 -12.41 -9.00
N ILE A 55 -10.60 -13.09 -7.87
CA ILE A 55 -11.85 -13.77 -7.53
C ILE A 55 -12.97 -12.73 -7.33
N LYS A 56 -14.18 -13.05 -7.81
CA LYS A 56 -15.40 -12.24 -7.62
C LYS A 56 -15.83 -12.21 -6.15
N HIS A 57 -15.06 -11.53 -5.32
CA HIS A 57 -15.33 -11.32 -3.91
C HIS A 57 -15.06 -9.85 -3.55
N LYS A 58 -16.02 -9.22 -2.88
CA LYS A 58 -16.08 -7.76 -2.71
C LYS A 58 -14.88 -7.16 -1.97
N THR A 59 -14.22 -7.93 -1.10
CA THR A 59 -13.16 -7.43 -0.19
C THR A 59 -11.88 -8.26 -0.19
N MET A 60 -11.88 -9.45 -0.80
CA MET A 60 -10.77 -10.40 -0.75
C MET A 60 -10.53 -10.95 -2.15
N ALA A 61 -9.69 -10.26 -2.92
CA ALA A 61 -9.44 -10.57 -4.32
C ALA A 61 -8.53 -11.79 -4.53
N HIS A 62 -7.93 -12.35 -3.47
CA HIS A 62 -7.01 -13.48 -3.57
C HIS A 62 -7.53 -14.70 -2.83
N ARG A 63 -7.35 -15.88 -3.42
CA ARG A 63 -7.69 -17.18 -2.83
C ARG A 63 -6.49 -18.10 -2.90
N CYS A 64 -6.05 -18.61 -1.76
CA CYS A 64 -5.05 -19.67 -1.72
C CYS A 64 -5.68 -21.00 -2.16
N ARG A 65 -5.02 -21.75 -3.05
CA ARG A 65 -5.52 -23.07 -3.50
C ARG A 65 -5.12 -24.21 -2.57
N ASP A 66 -4.04 -24.05 -1.83
CA ASP A 66 -3.46 -25.11 -0.99
C ASP A 66 -3.96 -25.07 0.46
N CYS A 67 -4.47 -23.91 0.91
CA CYS A 67 -4.72 -23.66 2.33
C CYS A 67 -6.21 -23.49 2.61
N TYR A 68 -6.70 -24.27 3.58
CA TYR A 68 -8.10 -24.31 3.98
C TYR A 68 -8.28 -23.70 5.37
N SER A 69 -9.31 -22.87 5.51
CA SER A 69 -9.76 -22.35 6.80
C SER A 69 -11.11 -23.00 7.10
N GLY A 70 -11.07 -24.12 7.83
CA GLY A 70 -12.25 -24.97 8.03
C GLY A 70 -12.68 -25.67 6.73
N LYS A 71 -13.93 -25.46 6.30
CA LYS A 71 -14.51 -26.11 5.11
C LYS A 71 -14.22 -25.39 3.78
N SER A 72 -13.57 -24.23 3.80
CA SER A 72 -13.36 -23.40 2.60
C SER A 72 -11.91 -23.01 2.41
N ARG A 73 -11.54 -22.68 1.18
CA ARG A 73 -10.22 -22.16 0.84
C ARG A 73 -10.01 -20.78 1.47
N THR A 74 -8.79 -20.52 1.91
CA THR A 74 -8.43 -19.26 2.57
C THR A 74 -8.48 -18.12 1.56
N LEU A 75 -9.30 -17.12 1.86
CA LEU A 75 -9.43 -15.87 1.13
C LEU A 75 -8.56 -14.81 1.81
N PHE A 76 -7.95 -13.94 1.03
CA PHE A 76 -7.17 -12.82 1.53
C PHE A 76 -7.18 -11.63 0.56
N SER A 77 -6.79 -10.47 1.05
CA SER A 77 -6.62 -9.25 0.27
C SER A 77 -5.16 -8.81 0.28
N THR A 78 -4.84 -7.81 -0.53
CA THR A 78 -3.55 -7.09 -0.45
C THR A 78 -3.30 -6.46 0.91
N LYS A 79 -4.32 -6.29 1.76
CA LYS A 79 -4.20 -5.76 3.13
C LYS A 79 -3.96 -6.87 4.17
N THR A 80 -4.33 -8.12 3.90
CA THR A 80 -4.22 -9.24 4.87
C THR A 80 -2.77 -9.47 5.31
N GLY A 81 -2.49 -9.56 6.60
CA GLY A 81 -1.13 -9.72 7.14
C GLY A 81 -0.30 -8.43 7.12
N THR A 82 -0.93 -7.26 7.00
CA THR A 82 -0.26 -5.94 7.07
C THR A 82 -0.92 -5.06 8.13
N VAL A 83 -0.29 -3.94 8.45
CA VAL A 83 -0.87 -2.88 9.31
C VAL A 83 -2.22 -2.36 8.81
N MET A 84 -2.55 -2.61 7.54
CA MET A 84 -3.80 -2.17 6.92
C MET A 84 -4.97 -3.14 7.15
N GLU A 85 -4.73 -4.38 7.61
CA GLU A 85 -5.72 -5.47 7.63
C GLU A 85 -6.99 -5.13 8.43
N GLY A 86 -6.87 -4.41 9.54
CA GLY A 86 -7.99 -3.99 10.40
C GLY A 86 -8.49 -2.57 10.14
N SER A 87 -7.90 -1.85 9.19
CA SER A 87 -8.23 -0.44 8.95
C SER A 87 -9.46 -0.29 8.06
N ASN A 88 -10.42 0.54 8.49
CA ASN A 88 -11.57 0.97 7.67
C ASN A 88 -11.19 1.86 6.48
N LEU A 89 -9.97 2.42 6.47
CA LEU A 89 -9.47 3.18 5.34
C LEU A 89 -9.35 2.31 4.07
N LYS A 90 -9.72 2.92 2.93
CA LYS A 90 -9.58 2.33 1.60
C LYS A 90 -8.12 2.25 1.15
N CYS A 91 -7.83 1.63 0.00
CA CYS A 91 -6.45 1.43 -0.47
C CYS A 91 -5.79 2.75 -0.89
N ARG A 92 -6.55 3.68 -1.48
CA ARG A 92 -6.02 4.98 -1.93
C ARG A 92 -5.31 5.80 -0.84
N PRO A 93 -5.92 6.13 0.31
CA PRO A 93 -5.23 6.89 1.36
C PRO A 93 -4.01 6.14 1.92
N TRP A 94 -4.04 4.80 1.94
CA TRP A 94 -2.88 4.01 2.32
C TRP A 94 -1.74 4.14 1.29
N ALA A 95 -2.03 4.03 -0.01
CA ALA A 95 -1.04 4.17 -1.06
C ALA A 95 -0.38 5.56 -1.05
N ILE A 96 -1.19 6.62 -0.94
CA ILE A 96 -0.69 8.01 -0.84
C ILE A 96 0.18 8.17 0.41
N GLY A 97 -0.29 7.70 1.56
CA GLY A 97 0.45 7.82 2.83
C GLY A 97 1.78 7.06 2.80
N ILE A 98 1.79 5.83 2.26
CA ILE A 98 3.00 5.00 2.11
C ILE A 98 3.97 5.67 1.14
N TYR A 99 3.50 6.10 -0.05
CA TYR A 99 4.34 6.77 -1.03
C TYR A 99 4.99 8.03 -0.45
N MET A 100 4.22 8.86 0.24
CA MET A 100 4.74 10.05 0.90
C MET A 100 5.74 9.70 1.99
N PHE A 101 5.45 8.70 2.81
CA PHE A 101 6.39 8.27 3.84
C PHE A 101 7.72 7.78 3.26
N MET A 102 7.68 7.02 2.17
CA MET A 102 8.88 6.51 1.49
C MET A 102 9.69 7.61 0.79
N THR A 103 9.01 8.61 0.22
CA THR A 103 9.65 9.70 -0.55
C THR A 103 10.03 10.92 0.29
N LYS A 104 9.46 11.09 1.48
CA LYS A 104 9.83 12.17 2.41
C LYS A 104 11.21 11.90 3.02
N ILE A 105 12.24 12.48 2.40
CA ILE A 105 13.64 12.46 2.89
C ILE A 105 13.81 13.14 4.27
N LYS A 106 12.82 13.91 4.73
CA LYS A 106 12.73 14.49 6.08
C LYS A 106 11.35 14.19 6.66
N GLY A 107 11.26 13.33 7.66
CA GLY A 107 10.00 12.91 8.27
C GLY A 107 9.12 14.07 8.73
N ASN A 108 7.81 13.87 8.76
CA ASN A 108 6.87 14.88 9.27
C ASN A 108 7.09 15.02 10.79
N SER A 109 7.31 16.25 11.27
CA SER A 109 7.26 16.54 12.70
C SER A 109 5.91 16.10 13.28
N SER A 110 5.91 15.54 14.48
CA SER A 110 4.70 15.13 15.22
C SER A 110 3.67 16.26 15.31
N THR A 111 4.15 17.51 15.40
CA THR A 111 3.30 18.71 15.43
C THR A 111 2.63 19.05 14.10
N HIS A 112 3.23 18.67 12.98
CA HIS A 112 2.67 18.86 11.64
C HIS A 112 1.62 17.79 11.34
N LEU A 113 1.91 16.52 11.69
CA LEU A 113 0.97 15.41 11.51
C LEU A 113 -0.36 15.65 12.25
N ARG A 114 -0.30 16.21 13.47
CA ARG A 114 -1.49 16.57 14.27
C ARG A 114 -2.41 17.59 13.58
N ARG A 115 -1.90 18.42 12.66
CA ARG A 115 -2.70 19.47 12.00
C ARG A 115 -3.38 18.99 10.72
N GLU A 116 -2.84 17.93 10.10
CA GLU A 116 -3.30 17.39 8.81
C GLU A 116 -4.24 16.19 8.96
N LEU A 117 -4.32 15.60 10.16
CA LEU A 117 -5.27 14.56 10.58
C LEU A 117 -6.41 15.17 11.38
#